data_AF-A0A238H4B7-F1
#
_entry.id   AF-A0A238H4B7-F1
#
_cell.length_a   1.000
_cell.length_b   1.000
_cell.length_c   1.000
_cell.angle_alpha   90.00
_cell.angle_beta   90.00
_cell.angle_gamma   90.00
#
_symmetry.space_group_name_H-M   'P 1'
#
loop_
_entity.id
_entity.type
_entity.pdbx_description
1 polymer ?
#
loop_
_entity_poly.entity_id
_entity_poly.type
_entity_poly.pdbx_seq_one_letter_code
_entity_poly.pdbx_strand_id
1 'polypeptide(L)'
;MKQDAFIQQLRHELRSLPKEAVDEIVADYREYIGDAIAAGRNEEDVIAALGDPARLARELKAQANYRRWEKRRSFGNLMRVVGSIAGLGLLHLVLLVPFMLYMLVLTAGYIASGALTVTGLVALALFGSHALLGKPAETAPFSIHLFDGSAGDAKHRDARHGTLTLDDIDALKVVGDRYRLMLDDGTRISIVTSAGPIVLRVQDDKPVIDTPSEAARKLLTPDGDTAFTIARRDVISLELHTDDGDRVSLARTGRDNPSTIWSIAGDDGKTASFTEDEHGKTTGAAVHDGPASVAIENGQIAIDTANQHVHIVASDINALSGYSSRASLAMLPIGIAGLLFCIWLTRITWRALARYVRRQIGAISASLGRDASA
;
A
#
# COMPACT_ATOMS: atom_id res chain seq x y z
N MET A 1 25.82 77.57 62.68
CA MET A 1 25.07 76.61 63.54
C MET A 1 26.10 75.74 64.23
N LYS A 2 25.93 75.41 65.53
CA LYS A 2 26.86 74.54 66.26
C LYS A 2 26.61 73.05 65.96
N GLN A 3 27.61 72.21 66.18
CA GLN A 3 27.62 70.76 65.92
C GLN A 3 26.42 70.06 66.57
N ASP A 4 26.13 70.36 67.85
CA ASP A 4 25.02 69.74 68.56
C ASP A 4 23.66 70.02 67.92
N ALA A 5 23.48 71.25 67.41
CA ALA A 5 22.26 71.63 66.71
C ALA A 5 22.16 70.93 65.33
N PHE A 6 23.28 70.81 64.60
CA PHE A 6 23.32 70.05 63.34
C PHE A 6 22.94 68.59 63.52
N ILE A 7 23.57 67.94 64.51
CA ILE A 7 23.36 66.52 64.78
C ILE A 7 21.95 66.25 65.30
N GLN A 8 21.40 67.12 66.16
CA GLN A 8 20.01 66.99 66.60
C GLN A 8 19.03 67.09 65.44
N GLN A 9 19.25 68.03 64.51
CA GLN A 9 18.39 68.20 63.35
C GLN A 9 18.53 67.04 62.36
N LEU A 10 19.76 66.56 62.09
CA LEU A 10 20.01 65.39 61.25
C LEU A 10 19.34 64.13 61.83
N ARG A 11 19.45 63.90 63.15
CA ARG A 11 18.77 62.80 63.84
C ARG A 11 17.24 62.91 63.76
N HIS A 12 16.70 64.11 63.94
CA HIS A 12 15.26 64.37 63.84
C HIS A 12 14.74 64.06 62.43
N GLU A 13 15.50 64.46 61.41
CA GLU A 13 15.16 64.20 60.01
C GLU A 13 15.30 62.71 59.70
N LEU A 14 16.32 62.00 60.19
CA LEU A 14 16.54 60.57 59.92
C LEU A 14 15.63 59.61 60.69
N ARG A 15 14.72 60.09 61.56
CA ARG A 15 13.82 59.27 62.41
C ARG A 15 12.98 58.21 61.69
N SER A 16 12.82 58.32 60.37
CA SER A 16 12.10 57.35 59.53
C SER A 16 12.93 56.09 59.22
N LEU A 17 14.22 56.07 59.55
CA LEU A 17 15.10 54.91 59.45
C LEU A 17 15.16 54.15 60.78
N PRO A 18 15.57 52.87 60.79
CA PRO A 18 15.77 52.09 62.03
C PRO A 18 16.75 52.79 62.97
N LYS A 19 16.50 52.74 64.28
CA LYS A 19 17.25 53.48 65.29
C LYS A 19 18.75 53.18 65.23
N GLU A 20 19.10 51.91 65.04
CA GLU A 20 20.47 51.44 64.93
C GLU A 20 21.21 52.11 63.77
N ALA A 21 20.56 52.22 62.60
CA ALA A 21 21.13 52.87 61.43
C ALA A 21 21.22 54.40 61.60
N VAL A 22 20.27 55.01 62.31
CA VAL A 22 20.33 56.45 62.62
C VAL A 22 21.51 56.74 63.56
N ASP A 23 21.71 55.91 64.58
CA ASP A 23 22.78 56.10 65.55
C ASP A 23 24.17 55.85 64.95
N GLU A 24 24.30 54.87 64.05
CA GLU A 24 25.51 54.62 63.26
C GLU A 24 25.86 55.84 62.39
N ILE A 25 24.92 56.31 61.56
CA ILE A 25 25.13 57.49 60.70
C ILE A 25 25.49 58.73 61.53
N VAL A 26 24.81 58.95 62.66
CA VAL A 26 25.07 60.11 63.53
C VAL A 26 26.45 60.01 64.20
N ALA A 27 26.90 58.80 64.55
CA ALA A 27 28.23 58.59 65.10
C ALA A 27 29.32 58.95 64.07
N ASP A 28 29.19 58.50 62.83
CA ASP A 28 30.15 58.77 61.75
C ASP A 28 30.31 60.28 61.50
N TYR A 29 29.20 61.02 61.45
CA TYR A 29 29.26 62.48 61.26
C TYR A 29 29.79 63.23 62.48
N ARG A 30 29.60 62.70 63.70
CA ARG A 30 30.21 63.28 64.91
C ARG A 30 31.72 63.09 64.91
N GLU A 31 32.19 61.91 64.53
CA GLU A 31 33.61 61.60 64.38
C GLU A 31 34.25 62.50 63.32
N TYR A 32 33.63 62.61 62.13
CA TYR A 32 34.10 63.49 61.06
C TYR A 32 34.22 64.96 61.47
N ILE A 33 33.21 65.51 62.16
CA ILE A 33 33.25 66.90 62.66
C ILE A 33 34.32 67.04 63.74
N GLY A 34 34.44 66.06 64.65
CA GLY A 34 35.46 66.05 65.70
C GLY A 34 36.88 66.06 65.14
N ASP A 35 37.16 65.23 64.14
CA ASP A 35 38.46 65.15 63.46
C ASP A 35 38.80 66.46 62.74
N ALA A 36 37.81 67.09 62.11
CA ALA A 36 38.01 68.36 61.42
C ALA A 36 38.34 69.51 62.39
N ILE A 37 37.71 69.53 63.57
CA ILE A 37 38.01 70.49 64.64
C ILE A 37 39.40 70.21 65.22
N ALA A 38 39.75 68.95 65.47
CA ALA A 38 41.08 68.56 65.95
C ALA A 38 42.20 68.92 64.95
N ALA A 39 41.90 68.92 63.65
CA ALA A 39 42.78 69.39 62.58
C ALA A 39 42.88 70.93 62.48
N GLY A 40 42.29 71.67 63.42
CA GLY A 40 42.38 73.13 63.48
C GLY A 40 41.40 73.88 62.57
N ARG A 41 40.40 73.20 62.00
CA ARG A 41 39.34 73.87 61.23
C ARG A 41 38.29 74.44 62.18
N ASN A 42 37.70 75.58 61.81
CA ASN A 42 36.59 76.14 62.56
C ASN A 42 35.34 75.26 62.38
N GLU A 43 34.67 74.95 63.50
CA GLU A 43 33.44 74.16 63.55
C GLU A 43 32.37 74.70 62.59
N GLU A 44 32.23 76.03 62.52
CA GLU A 44 31.21 76.68 61.70
C GLU A 44 31.43 76.47 60.19
N ASP A 45 32.70 76.48 59.76
CA ASP A 45 33.07 76.25 58.36
C ASP A 45 32.88 74.79 57.96
N VAL A 46 33.15 73.85 58.87
CA VAL A 46 32.95 72.40 58.65
C VAL A 46 31.47 72.09 58.50
N ILE A 47 30.61 72.68 59.34
CA ILE A 47 29.16 72.49 59.27
C ILE A 47 28.59 73.18 58.03
N ALA A 48 29.09 74.36 57.66
CA ALA A 48 28.69 75.04 56.43
C ALA A 48 29.03 74.22 55.17
N ALA A 49 30.17 73.51 55.18
CA ALA A 49 30.57 72.61 54.10
C ALA A 49 29.68 71.35 53.99
N LEU A 50 29.13 70.86 55.10
CA LEU A 50 28.16 69.74 55.12
C LEU A 50 26.78 70.15 54.56
N GLY A 51 26.47 71.44 54.57
CA GLY A 51 25.24 71.99 54.00
C GLY A 51 24.00 71.80 54.88
N ASP A 52 22.82 71.76 54.26
CA ASP A 52 21.54 71.66 54.96
C ASP A 52 21.29 70.22 55.48
N PRO A 53 21.13 70.00 56.80
CA PRO A 53 20.88 68.67 57.38
C PRO A 53 19.62 67.99 56.83
N ALA A 54 18.60 68.76 56.42
CA ALA A 54 17.39 68.20 55.83
C ALA A 54 17.63 67.61 54.43
N ARG A 55 18.50 68.25 53.63
CA ARG A 55 18.89 67.75 52.31
C ARG A 55 19.74 66.50 52.41
N LEU A 56 20.72 66.50 53.32
CA LEU A 56 21.58 65.35 53.58
C LEU A 56 20.76 64.13 54.07
N ALA A 57 19.81 64.36 54.97
CA ALA A 57 18.91 63.31 55.45
C ALA A 57 18.07 62.68 54.32
N ARG A 58 17.60 63.49 53.35
CA ARG A 58 16.84 62.98 52.19
C ARG A 58 17.71 62.09 51.30
N GLU A 59 18.96 62.47 51.06
CA GLU A 59 19.90 61.69 50.26
C GLU A 59 20.24 60.34 50.91
N LEU A 60 20.57 60.36 52.21
CA LEU A 60 20.86 59.15 52.98
C LEU A 60 19.66 58.20 53.04
N LYS A 61 18.44 58.72 53.19
CA LYS A 61 17.21 57.93 53.12
C LYS A 61 17.02 57.29 51.75
N ALA A 62 17.26 58.03 50.67
CA ALA A 62 17.12 57.52 49.31
C ALA A 62 18.07 56.34 49.05
N GLN A 63 19.34 56.47 49.45
CA GLN A 63 20.33 55.40 49.34
C GLN A 63 19.99 54.18 50.20
N ALA A 64 19.55 54.40 51.44
CA ALA A 64 19.14 53.32 52.35
C ALA A 64 17.88 52.58 51.89
N ASN A 65 16.97 53.28 51.22
CA ASN A 65 15.77 52.69 50.62
C ASN A 65 16.11 51.90 49.35
N TYR A 66 17.02 52.41 48.51
CA TYR A 66 17.48 51.73 47.30
C TYR A 66 18.16 50.39 47.61
N ARG A 67 19.12 50.38 48.54
CA ARG A 67 19.81 49.14 48.96
C ARG A 67 18.85 48.12 49.59
N ARG A 68 17.81 48.59 50.30
CA ARG A 68 16.76 47.71 50.86
C ARG A 68 15.84 47.14 49.77
N TRP A 69 15.52 47.91 48.74
CA TRP A 69 14.76 47.44 47.60
C TRP A 69 15.53 46.37 46.81
N GLU A 70 16.83 46.58 46.60
CA GLU A 70 17.72 45.63 45.93
C GLU A 70 17.83 44.30 46.69
N LYS A 71 17.96 44.34 48.02
CA LYS A 71 17.96 43.12 48.87
C LYS A 71 16.61 42.39 48.92
N ARG A 72 15.47 43.10 48.91
CA ARG A 72 14.12 42.48 48.95
C ARG A 72 13.71 41.85 47.63
N ARG A 73 14.33 42.24 46.51
CA ARG A 73 14.17 41.60 45.19
C ARG A 73 14.93 40.26 45.11
N SER A 74 14.93 39.48 46.19
CA SER A 74 15.84 38.35 46.39
C SER A 74 15.68 37.32 45.27
N PHE A 75 16.78 37.11 44.55
CA PHE A 75 16.96 36.13 43.48
C PHE A 75 16.43 34.73 43.83
N GLY A 76 16.44 34.33 45.11
CA GLY A 76 15.93 33.03 45.56
C GLY A 76 14.43 32.83 45.33
N ASN A 77 13.60 33.84 45.62
CA ASN A 77 12.15 33.75 45.36
C ASN A 77 11.86 33.80 43.84
N LEU A 78 12.62 34.61 43.09
CA LEU A 78 12.48 34.65 41.63
C LEU A 78 12.86 33.29 41.00
N MET A 79 13.96 32.67 41.42
CA MET A 79 14.39 31.35 40.95
C MET A 79 13.40 30.25 41.33
N ARG A 80 12.76 30.33 42.51
CA ARG A 80 11.69 29.41 42.89
C ARG A 80 10.47 29.55 41.97
N VAL A 81 10.05 30.79 41.67
CA VAL A 81 8.93 31.04 40.73
C VAL A 81 9.29 30.62 39.30
N VAL A 82 10.50 30.92 38.82
CA VAL A 82 10.99 30.47 37.51
C VAL A 82 11.05 28.95 37.44
N GLY A 83 11.54 28.28 38.49
CA GLY A 83 11.52 26.82 38.60
C GLY A 83 10.11 26.23 38.56
N SER A 84 9.14 26.86 39.23
CA SER A 84 7.73 26.46 39.17
C SER A 84 7.14 26.61 37.76
N ILE A 85 7.43 27.73 37.08
CA ILE A 85 6.97 27.98 35.70
C ILE A 85 7.62 27.00 34.72
N ALA A 86 8.93 26.78 34.86
CA ALA A 86 9.67 25.80 34.06
C ALA A 86 9.17 24.37 34.29
N GLY A 87 8.88 24.00 35.55
CA GLY A 87 8.27 22.72 35.90
C GLY A 87 6.87 22.55 35.31
N LEU A 88 6.05 23.61 35.30
CA LEU A 88 4.74 23.60 34.66
C LEU A 88 4.84 23.43 33.13
N GLY A 89 5.85 24.06 32.51
CA GLY A 89 6.18 23.89 31.09
C GLY A 89 6.67 22.48 30.77
N LEU A 90 7.51 21.89 31.61
CA LEU A 90 7.98 20.52 31.47
C LEU A 90 6.83 19.50 31.63
N LEU A 91 5.90 19.75 32.55
CA LEU A 91 4.70 18.92 32.71
C LEU A 91 3.82 18.99 31.46
N HIS A 92 3.65 20.18 30.87
CA HIS A 92 2.98 20.32 29.57
C HIS A 92 3.71 19.57 28.46
N LEU A 93 5.05 19.63 28.40
CA LEU A 93 5.83 18.90 27.41
C LEU A 93 5.65 17.38 27.56
N VAL A 94 5.74 16.85 28.78
CA VAL A 94 5.54 15.43 29.09
C VAL A 94 4.12 14.98 28.74
N LEU A 95 3.11 15.84 28.90
CA LEU A 95 1.73 15.54 28.51
C LEU A 95 1.49 15.71 26.99
N LEU A 96 2.21 16.63 26.36
CA LEU A 96 2.08 16.95 24.94
C LEU A 96 2.65 15.85 24.05
N VAL A 97 3.79 15.26 24.42
CA VAL A 97 4.46 14.19 23.65
C VAL A 97 3.53 12.99 23.39
N PRO A 98 2.91 12.34 24.40
CA PRO A 98 2.00 11.22 24.17
C PRO A 98 0.73 11.64 23.43
N PHE A 99 0.25 12.87 23.63
CA PHE A 99 -0.87 13.41 22.86
C PHE A 99 -0.52 13.57 21.37
N MET A 100 0.68 14.06 21.07
CA MET A 100 1.16 14.23 19.69
C MET A 100 1.38 12.89 19.01
N LEU A 101 1.93 11.90 19.73
CA LEU A 101 2.06 10.52 19.24
C LEU A 101 0.69 9.89 18.95
N TYR A 102 -0.28 10.10 19.84
CA TYR A 102 -1.66 9.64 19.63
C TYR A 102 -2.27 10.25 18.37
N MET A 103 -2.13 11.57 18.16
CA MET A 103 -2.62 12.23 16.95
C MET A 103 -1.93 11.71 15.69
N LEU A 104 -0.62 11.47 15.73
CA LEU A 104 0.14 10.89 14.62
C LEU A 104 -0.39 9.50 14.23
N VAL A 105 -0.57 8.61 15.22
CA VAL A 105 -1.12 7.26 15.00
C VAL A 105 -2.54 7.33 14.46
N LEU A 106 -3.36 8.25 14.95
CA LEU A 106 -4.73 8.45 14.48
C LEU A 106 -4.75 8.92 13.01
N THR A 107 -3.91 9.89 12.65
CA THR A 107 -3.78 10.36 11.26
C THR A 107 -3.27 9.26 10.33
N ALA A 108 -2.24 8.52 10.74
CA ALA A 108 -1.74 7.38 9.98
C ALA A 108 -2.82 6.29 9.79
N GLY A 109 -3.62 6.02 10.83
CA GLY A 109 -4.77 5.12 10.76
C GLY A 109 -5.82 5.57 9.75
N TYR A 110 -6.17 6.86 9.73
CA TYR A 110 -7.08 7.42 8.73
C TYR A 110 -6.55 7.29 7.30
N ILE A 111 -5.27 7.59 7.08
CA ILE A 111 -4.63 7.48 5.76
C ILE A 111 -4.62 6.02 5.30
N ALA A 112 -4.17 5.09 6.15
CA ALA A 112 -4.10 3.68 5.82
C ALA A 112 -5.49 3.10 5.55
N SER A 113 -6.46 3.36 6.43
CA SER A 113 -7.83 2.88 6.28
C SER A 113 -8.54 3.50 5.07
N GLY A 114 -8.31 4.78 4.81
CA GLY A 114 -8.78 5.47 3.61
C GLY A 114 -8.23 4.85 2.33
N ALA A 115 -6.92 4.65 2.26
CA ALA A 115 -6.27 3.99 1.13
C ALA A 115 -6.85 2.59 0.90
N LEU A 116 -6.98 1.78 1.96
CA LEU A 116 -7.62 0.45 1.91
C LEU A 116 -9.05 0.50 1.35
N THR A 117 -9.87 1.49 1.77
CA THR A 117 -11.22 1.63 1.22
C THR A 117 -11.24 2.02 -0.25
N VAL A 118 -10.39 2.95 -0.67
CA VAL A 118 -10.32 3.41 -2.07
C VAL A 118 -9.83 2.28 -2.97
N THR A 119 -8.76 1.58 -2.56
CA THR A 119 -8.23 0.42 -3.29
C THR A 119 -9.28 -0.69 -3.37
N GLY A 120 -9.99 -0.98 -2.27
CA GLY A 120 -11.08 -1.96 -2.25
C GLY A 120 -12.25 -1.58 -3.17
N LEU A 121 -12.61 -0.30 -3.25
CA LEU A 121 -13.68 0.21 -4.11
C LEU A 121 -13.30 0.09 -5.60
N VAL A 122 -12.07 0.50 -5.95
CA VAL A 122 -11.54 0.39 -7.32
C VAL A 122 -11.45 -1.08 -7.74
N ALA A 123 -10.98 -1.96 -6.86
CA ALA A 123 -10.97 -3.39 -7.11
C ALA A 123 -12.39 -3.93 -7.33
N LEU A 124 -13.34 -3.56 -6.47
CA LEU A 124 -14.74 -3.98 -6.65
C LEU A 124 -15.33 -3.48 -7.98
N ALA A 125 -15.01 -2.26 -8.41
CA ALA A 125 -15.46 -1.73 -9.69
C ALA A 125 -14.86 -2.51 -10.88
N LEU A 126 -13.54 -2.73 -10.88
CA LEU A 126 -12.84 -3.43 -11.96
C LEU A 126 -13.22 -4.92 -12.03
N PHE A 127 -13.16 -5.64 -10.91
CA PHE A 127 -13.47 -7.07 -10.85
C PHE A 127 -14.98 -7.35 -10.86
N GLY A 128 -15.80 -6.46 -10.29
CA GLY A 128 -17.25 -6.58 -10.31
C GLY A 128 -17.81 -6.50 -11.74
N SER A 129 -17.20 -5.69 -12.61
CA SER A 129 -17.54 -5.66 -14.04
C SER A 129 -17.27 -6.99 -14.74
N HIS A 130 -16.20 -7.70 -14.37
CA HIS A 130 -15.89 -9.02 -14.93
C HIS A 130 -16.72 -10.16 -14.29
N ALA A 131 -17.07 -10.08 -13.01
CA ALA A 131 -17.85 -11.12 -12.33
C ALA A 131 -19.36 -11.08 -12.67
N LEU A 132 -19.90 -9.92 -13.06
CA LEU A 132 -21.30 -9.77 -13.49
C LEU A 132 -21.55 -10.15 -14.96
N LEU A 133 -20.51 -10.14 -15.81
CA LEU A 133 -20.60 -10.41 -17.25
C LEU A 133 -19.81 -11.65 -17.72
N GLY A 134 -18.82 -12.09 -16.94
CA GLY A 134 -18.02 -13.27 -17.23
C GLY A 134 -18.55 -14.49 -16.48
N LYS A 135 -19.28 -15.36 -17.17
CA LYS A 135 -19.41 -16.76 -16.74
C LYS A 135 -18.00 -17.31 -16.48
N PRO A 136 -17.77 -18.14 -15.44
CA PRO A 136 -16.53 -18.88 -15.36
C PRO A 136 -16.42 -19.67 -16.67
N ALA A 137 -15.40 -19.38 -17.47
CA ALA A 137 -15.08 -20.19 -18.62
C ALA A 137 -14.68 -21.56 -18.06
N GLU A 138 -15.65 -22.48 -17.97
CA GLU A 138 -15.33 -23.87 -18.18
C GLU A 138 -14.58 -23.93 -19.52
N THR A 139 -13.44 -24.60 -19.49
CA THR A 139 -12.50 -24.79 -20.57
C THR A 139 -13.21 -25.26 -21.84
N ALA A 140 -13.70 -24.32 -22.64
CA ALA A 140 -14.12 -24.63 -23.99
C ALA A 140 -12.84 -24.86 -24.80
N PRO A 141 -12.71 -25.98 -25.54
CA PRO A 141 -11.66 -26.10 -26.51
C PRO A 141 -11.79 -24.91 -27.47
N PHE A 142 -10.69 -24.17 -27.63
CA PHE A 142 -10.60 -23.10 -28.60
C PHE A 142 -10.88 -23.68 -30.00
N SER A 143 -11.74 -23.03 -30.78
CA SER A 143 -11.98 -23.40 -32.18
C SER A 143 -11.09 -22.55 -33.07
N ILE A 144 -10.25 -23.18 -33.89
CA ILE A 144 -9.51 -22.49 -34.95
C ILE A 144 -10.40 -22.50 -36.19
N HIS A 145 -10.65 -21.34 -36.78
CA HIS A 145 -11.39 -21.22 -38.03
C HIS A 145 -10.42 -20.84 -39.15
N LEU A 146 -10.18 -21.78 -40.08
CA LEU A 146 -9.37 -21.57 -41.28
C LEU A 146 -10.31 -21.19 -42.43
N PHE A 147 -10.16 -20.00 -43.00
CA PHE A 147 -10.97 -19.55 -44.14
C PHE A 147 -10.16 -19.66 -45.43
N ASP A 148 -10.80 -20.10 -46.51
CA ASP A 148 -10.21 -20.00 -47.84
C ASP A 148 -10.47 -18.62 -48.45
N GLY A 149 -9.40 -17.82 -48.54
CA GLY A 149 -9.45 -16.43 -48.96
C GLY A 149 -9.38 -16.26 -50.47
N SER A 150 -10.42 -16.66 -51.21
CA SER A 150 -10.60 -16.14 -52.57
C SER A 150 -11.08 -14.69 -52.49
N ALA A 151 -10.23 -13.75 -52.90
CA ALA A 151 -10.50 -12.32 -52.93
C ALA A 151 -11.64 -12.00 -53.92
N GLY A 152 -12.88 -12.07 -53.45
CA GLY A 152 -14.06 -11.73 -54.25
C GLY A 152 -15.36 -11.71 -53.44
N ASP A 153 -15.80 -10.49 -53.12
CA ASP A 153 -17.10 -10.09 -52.59
C ASP A 153 -17.48 -10.54 -51.17
N ALA A 154 -17.20 -9.65 -50.22
CA ALA A 154 -17.76 -9.65 -48.87
C ALA A 154 -19.23 -9.16 -48.87
N LYS A 155 -20.14 -9.97 -49.41
CA LYS A 155 -21.57 -9.79 -49.14
C LYS A 155 -22.32 -11.10 -49.33
N HIS A 156 -22.82 -11.64 -48.22
CA HIS A 156 -23.59 -12.89 -48.12
C HIS A 156 -22.89 -14.15 -48.65
N ARG A 157 -22.22 -14.89 -47.76
CA ARG A 157 -22.04 -16.33 -47.97
C ARG A 157 -22.32 -17.07 -46.66
N ASP A 158 -23.28 -17.99 -46.75
CA ASP A 158 -23.61 -18.94 -45.69
C ASP A 158 -22.37 -19.72 -45.26
N ALA A 159 -22.20 -19.85 -43.95
CA ALA A 159 -21.14 -20.59 -43.28
C ALA A 159 -21.27 -22.11 -43.52
N ARG A 160 -21.02 -22.57 -44.75
CA ARG A 160 -21.02 -23.99 -45.10
C ARG A 160 -19.77 -24.47 -45.84
N HIS A 161 -18.73 -23.67 -45.98
CA HIS A 161 -17.46 -24.12 -46.57
C HIS A 161 -16.29 -23.59 -45.74
N GLY A 162 -15.41 -24.50 -45.31
CA GLY A 162 -14.14 -24.21 -44.65
C GLY A 162 -14.27 -23.84 -43.17
N THR A 163 -14.76 -24.75 -42.33
CA THR A 163 -14.52 -24.69 -40.88
C THR A 163 -13.82 -25.99 -40.54
N LEU A 164 -12.56 -25.90 -40.10
CA LEU A 164 -11.85 -27.03 -39.52
C LEU A 164 -11.93 -26.87 -38.01
N THR A 165 -13.09 -27.18 -37.43
CA THR A 165 -13.12 -27.42 -35.99
C THR A 165 -12.47 -28.78 -35.70
N LEU A 166 -11.89 -28.98 -34.52
CA LEU A 166 -11.46 -30.34 -34.10
C LEU A 166 -12.64 -31.34 -34.09
N ASP A 167 -13.88 -30.84 -34.14
CA ASP A 167 -15.12 -31.60 -34.28
C ASP A 167 -15.43 -32.01 -35.74
N ASP A 168 -14.85 -31.34 -36.74
CA ASP A 168 -15.05 -31.62 -38.18
C ASP A 168 -14.09 -32.71 -38.71
N ILE A 169 -13.06 -33.09 -37.94
CA ILE A 169 -12.27 -34.29 -38.22
C ILE A 169 -12.99 -35.47 -37.55
N ASP A 170 -14.02 -36.01 -38.22
CA ASP A 170 -14.81 -37.12 -37.70
C ASP A 170 -13.94 -38.33 -37.30
N ALA A 171 -12.78 -38.48 -37.94
CA ALA A 171 -11.81 -39.54 -37.69
C ALA A 171 -11.07 -39.47 -36.33
N LEU A 172 -11.06 -38.34 -35.60
CA LEU A 172 -10.38 -38.22 -34.29
C LEU A 172 -11.09 -37.27 -33.33
N LYS A 173 -11.60 -37.82 -32.21
CA LYS A 173 -12.26 -37.04 -31.13
C LYS A 173 -11.55 -37.23 -29.79
N VAL A 174 -11.40 -36.15 -29.03
CA VAL A 174 -10.83 -36.19 -27.67
C VAL A 174 -11.96 -36.32 -26.65
N VAL A 175 -12.06 -37.49 -25.99
CA VAL A 175 -13.11 -37.78 -25.00
C VAL A 175 -12.45 -38.00 -23.64
N GLY A 176 -12.32 -36.92 -22.86
CA GLY A 176 -11.65 -36.94 -21.56
C GLY A 176 -10.17 -37.35 -21.68
N ASP A 177 -9.79 -38.47 -21.05
CA ASP A 177 -8.42 -39.01 -21.06
C ASP A 177 -8.17 -40.04 -22.19
N ARG A 178 -9.08 -40.13 -23.18
CA ARG A 178 -8.96 -41.07 -24.29
C ARG A 178 -9.12 -40.37 -25.64
N TYR A 179 -8.36 -40.81 -26.62
CA TYR A 179 -8.59 -40.52 -28.03
C TYR A 179 -9.56 -41.55 -28.58
N ARG A 180 -10.65 -41.09 -29.18
CA ARG A 180 -11.58 -41.90 -29.98
C ARG A 180 -11.22 -41.72 -31.44
N LEU A 181 -10.84 -42.83 -32.07
CA LEU A 181 -10.37 -42.93 -33.44
C LEU A 181 -11.49 -43.56 -34.25
N MET A 182 -12.03 -42.85 -35.22
CA MET A 182 -13.04 -43.37 -36.13
C MET A 182 -12.34 -43.68 -37.45
N LEU A 183 -12.46 -44.90 -37.94
CA LEU A 183 -11.88 -45.32 -39.21
C LEU A 183 -12.97 -45.25 -40.27
N ASP A 184 -12.85 -44.27 -41.15
CA ASP A 184 -13.64 -44.18 -42.37
C ASP A 184 -12.83 -44.70 -43.57
N ASP A 185 -13.52 -44.96 -44.69
CA ASP A 185 -12.88 -45.37 -45.94
C ASP A 185 -11.86 -44.31 -46.37
N GLY A 186 -10.63 -44.76 -46.66
CA GLY A 186 -9.52 -43.86 -47.02
C GLY A 186 -8.72 -43.30 -45.84
N THR A 187 -9.17 -43.51 -44.59
CA THR A 187 -8.44 -43.04 -43.42
C THR A 187 -7.30 -43.99 -43.04
N ARG A 188 -6.09 -43.44 -42.89
CA ARG A 188 -4.92 -44.14 -42.33
C ARG A 188 -4.46 -43.44 -41.07
N ILE A 189 -4.51 -44.15 -39.93
CA ILE A 189 -4.02 -43.64 -38.65
C ILE A 189 -2.78 -44.44 -38.23
N SER A 190 -1.66 -43.75 -38.04
CA SER A 190 -0.40 -44.32 -37.56
C SER A 190 -0.11 -43.78 -36.16
N ILE A 191 0.07 -44.67 -35.19
CA ILE A 191 0.23 -44.32 -33.78
C ILE A 191 1.52 -44.93 -33.27
N VAL A 192 2.37 -44.14 -32.63
CA VAL A 192 3.53 -44.62 -31.90
C VAL A 192 3.17 -44.63 -30.42
N THR A 193 3.22 -45.81 -29.81
CA THR A 193 3.00 -45.99 -28.36
C THR A 193 4.29 -46.41 -27.68
N SER A 194 4.31 -46.35 -26.34
CA SER A 194 5.41 -46.91 -25.54
C SER A 194 5.60 -48.42 -25.74
N ALA A 195 4.55 -49.14 -26.14
CA ALA A 195 4.57 -50.58 -26.38
C ALA A 195 4.90 -50.97 -27.83
N GLY A 196 4.98 -50.00 -28.75
CA GLY A 196 5.28 -50.21 -30.18
C GLY A 196 4.38 -49.43 -31.13
N PRO A 197 4.67 -49.45 -32.44
CA PRO A 197 3.87 -48.77 -33.45
C PRO A 197 2.58 -49.57 -33.74
N ILE A 198 1.52 -48.83 -34.05
CA ILE A 198 0.20 -49.35 -34.42
C ILE A 198 -0.26 -48.59 -35.66
N VAL A 199 -0.72 -49.31 -36.67
CA VAL A 199 -1.32 -48.71 -37.86
C VAL A 199 -2.73 -49.24 -38.04
N LEU A 200 -3.66 -48.32 -38.19
CA LEU A 200 -5.09 -48.54 -38.35
C LEU A 200 -5.49 -48.10 -39.75
N ARG A 201 -6.14 -48.99 -40.50
CA ARG A 201 -6.60 -48.77 -41.89
C ARG A 201 -7.88 -49.55 -42.12
N VAL A 202 -8.72 -49.11 -43.05
CA VAL A 202 -9.83 -49.93 -43.56
C VAL A 202 -9.34 -50.74 -44.76
N GLN A 203 -9.62 -52.05 -44.77
CA GLN A 203 -9.38 -52.95 -45.89
C GLN A 203 -10.57 -53.89 -46.01
N ASP A 204 -11.17 -53.98 -47.21
CA ASP A 204 -12.36 -54.80 -47.49
C ASP A 204 -13.54 -54.51 -46.52
N ASP A 205 -13.87 -53.23 -46.33
CA ASP A 205 -14.91 -52.70 -45.41
C ASP A 205 -14.73 -53.13 -43.94
N LYS A 206 -13.50 -53.53 -43.55
CA LYS A 206 -13.18 -53.94 -42.18
C LYS A 206 -11.96 -53.18 -41.64
N PRO A 207 -11.96 -52.80 -40.36
CA PRO A 207 -10.80 -52.20 -39.74
C PRO A 207 -9.68 -53.24 -39.57
N VAL A 208 -8.50 -52.94 -40.11
CA VAL A 208 -7.28 -53.74 -39.97
C VAL A 208 -6.32 -53.02 -39.03
N ILE A 209 -5.86 -53.75 -38.01
CA ILE A 209 -4.86 -53.30 -37.04
C ILE A 209 -3.52 -53.97 -37.34
N ASP A 210 -2.63 -53.25 -38.01
CA ASP A 210 -1.27 -53.68 -38.27
C ASP A 210 -0.34 -53.24 -37.15
N THR A 211 0.18 -54.19 -36.36
CA THR A 211 1.15 -53.92 -35.31
C THR A 211 2.03 -55.15 -35.07
N PRO A 212 3.36 -54.96 -34.96
CA PRO A 212 4.29 -56.03 -34.62
C PRO A 212 4.27 -56.37 -33.12
N SER A 213 3.61 -55.57 -32.27
CA SER A 213 3.60 -55.72 -30.82
C SER A 213 2.21 -56.07 -30.31
N GLU A 214 2.06 -57.25 -29.71
CA GLU A 214 0.81 -57.66 -29.06
C GLU A 214 0.49 -56.76 -27.85
N ALA A 215 1.52 -56.24 -27.17
CA ALA A 215 1.35 -55.29 -26.07
C ALA A 215 0.73 -53.97 -26.56
N ALA A 216 1.16 -53.47 -27.73
CA ALA A 216 0.58 -52.29 -28.35
C ALA A 216 -0.88 -52.52 -28.78
N ARG A 217 -1.20 -53.70 -29.33
CA ARG A 217 -2.59 -54.07 -29.68
C ARG A 217 -3.54 -54.02 -28.48
N LYS A 218 -3.08 -54.39 -27.27
CA LYS A 218 -3.90 -54.37 -26.04
C LYS A 218 -4.21 -52.96 -25.52
N LEU A 219 -3.48 -51.94 -25.98
CA LEU A 219 -3.75 -50.54 -25.63
C LEU A 219 -4.97 -49.97 -26.38
N LEU A 220 -5.34 -50.58 -27.52
CA LEU A 220 -6.54 -50.24 -28.25
C LEU A 220 -7.75 -50.96 -27.65
N THR A 221 -8.81 -50.20 -27.39
CA THR A 221 -10.10 -50.74 -26.95
C THR A 221 -11.14 -50.47 -28.05
N PRO A 222 -11.74 -51.49 -28.66
CA PRO A 222 -12.79 -51.28 -29.66
C PRO A 222 -13.99 -50.56 -29.04
N ASP A 223 -14.56 -49.61 -29.78
CA ASP A 223 -15.67 -48.75 -29.37
C ASP A 223 -16.69 -48.68 -30.52
N GLY A 224 -17.33 -49.83 -30.80
CA GLY A 224 -18.22 -50.05 -31.94
C GLY A 224 -17.53 -50.83 -33.07
N ASP A 225 -18.10 -50.76 -34.27
CA ASP A 225 -17.66 -51.57 -35.42
C ASP A 225 -16.47 -50.95 -36.19
N THR A 226 -16.37 -49.62 -36.21
CA THR A 226 -15.34 -48.88 -36.98
C THR A 226 -14.52 -47.90 -36.13
N ALA A 227 -14.67 -47.94 -34.79
CA ALA A 227 -13.95 -47.03 -33.91
C ALA A 227 -13.14 -47.75 -32.82
N PHE A 228 -12.01 -47.14 -32.47
CA PHE A 228 -11.11 -47.60 -31.41
C PHE A 228 -10.81 -46.45 -30.46
N THR A 229 -10.63 -46.77 -29.19
CA THR A 229 -10.17 -45.81 -28.20
C THR A 229 -8.81 -46.19 -27.65
N ILE A 230 -7.95 -45.20 -27.42
CA ILE A 230 -6.65 -45.34 -26.78
C ILE A 230 -6.48 -44.27 -25.71
N ALA A 231 -5.82 -44.60 -24.59
CA ALA A 231 -5.57 -43.61 -23.55
C ALA A 231 -4.56 -42.57 -24.04
N ARG A 232 -4.79 -41.29 -23.74
CA ARG A 232 -3.90 -40.20 -24.18
C ARG A 232 -2.47 -40.43 -23.72
N ARG A 233 -2.30 -40.91 -22.49
CA ARG A 233 -0.99 -41.21 -21.87
C ARG A 233 -0.14 -42.23 -22.62
N ASP A 234 -0.77 -43.13 -23.38
CA ASP A 234 -0.08 -44.22 -24.07
C ASP A 234 0.36 -43.85 -25.49
N VAL A 235 -0.16 -42.73 -26.02
CA VAL A 235 0.21 -42.19 -27.33
C VAL A 235 1.40 -41.24 -27.21
N ILE A 236 2.48 -41.56 -27.91
CA ILE A 236 3.68 -40.72 -28.04
C ILE A 236 3.54 -39.81 -29.26
N SER A 237 3.15 -40.37 -30.40
CA SER A 237 2.76 -39.61 -31.58
C SER A 237 1.62 -40.30 -32.31
N LEU A 238 0.81 -39.51 -33.01
CA LEU A 238 -0.28 -39.98 -33.85
C LEU A 238 -0.27 -39.17 -35.13
N GLU A 239 -0.38 -39.84 -36.26
CA GLU A 239 -0.55 -39.22 -37.57
C GLU A 239 -1.79 -39.82 -38.21
N LEU A 240 -2.68 -38.95 -38.66
CA LEU A 240 -3.88 -39.29 -39.39
C LEU A 240 -3.75 -38.67 -40.77
N HIS A 241 -4.04 -39.49 -41.77
CA HIS A 241 -4.08 -39.09 -43.16
C HIS A 241 -5.40 -39.53 -43.75
N THR A 242 -6.10 -38.60 -44.40
CA THR A 242 -7.35 -38.83 -45.11
C THR A 242 -7.08 -38.82 -46.61
N ASP A 243 -7.87 -39.53 -47.40
CA ASP A 243 -7.75 -39.55 -48.87
C ASP A 243 -7.92 -38.15 -49.51
N ASP A 244 -8.62 -37.24 -48.84
CA ASP A 244 -8.77 -35.84 -49.24
C ASP A 244 -7.50 -35.00 -49.07
N GLY A 245 -6.39 -35.59 -48.60
CA GLY A 245 -5.09 -34.93 -48.45
C GLY A 245 -4.84 -34.29 -47.09
N ASP A 246 -5.88 -34.18 -46.27
CA ASP A 246 -5.78 -33.68 -44.91
C ASP A 246 -4.83 -34.52 -44.06
N ARG A 247 -4.01 -33.83 -43.27
CA ARG A 247 -3.09 -34.45 -42.32
C ARG A 247 -3.25 -33.84 -40.95
N VAL A 248 -3.50 -34.70 -39.98
CA VAL A 248 -3.49 -34.33 -38.56
C VAL A 248 -2.36 -35.07 -37.90
N SER A 249 -1.45 -34.36 -37.25
CA SER A 249 -0.40 -34.98 -36.47
C SER A 249 -0.37 -34.44 -35.03
N LEU A 250 -0.07 -35.36 -34.14
CA LEU A 250 -0.02 -35.18 -32.71
C LEU A 250 1.33 -35.71 -32.24
N ALA A 251 2.04 -34.93 -31.44
CA ALA A 251 3.26 -35.40 -30.79
C ALA A 251 3.30 -34.93 -29.34
N ARG A 252 3.56 -35.86 -28.42
CA ARG A 252 3.88 -35.52 -27.03
C ARG A 252 5.36 -35.18 -26.93
N THR A 253 5.66 -34.04 -26.33
CA THR A 253 7.02 -33.55 -26.09
C THR A 253 7.25 -33.33 -24.60
N GLY A 254 8.48 -33.51 -24.13
CA GLY A 254 8.82 -33.38 -22.71
C GLY A 254 8.63 -34.69 -21.91
N ARG A 255 9.62 -35.02 -21.06
CA ARG A 255 9.63 -36.22 -20.22
C ARG A 255 9.02 -35.96 -18.83
N ASP A 256 9.30 -34.78 -18.27
CA ASP A 256 8.91 -34.42 -16.90
C ASP A 256 7.68 -33.48 -16.86
N ASN A 257 7.42 -32.74 -17.95
CA ASN A 257 6.23 -31.92 -18.13
C ASN A 257 5.73 -32.14 -19.58
N PRO A 258 4.84 -33.13 -19.79
CA PRO A 258 4.43 -33.52 -21.12
C PRO A 258 3.49 -32.45 -21.73
N SER A 259 3.95 -31.80 -22.78
CA SER A 259 3.09 -30.97 -23.64
C SER A 259 2.73 -31.73 -24.90
N THR A 260 1.54 -31.46 -25.43
CA THR A 260 1.05 -32.12 -26.64
C THR A 260 0.94 -31.09 -27.74
N ILE A 261 1.71 -31.29 -28.81
CA ILE A 261 1.68 -30.45 -29.99
C ILE A 261 0.77 -31.12 -31.01
N TRP A 262 -0.23 -30.37 -31.43
CA TRP A 262 -1.13 -30.72 -32.51
C TRP A 262 -0.78 -29.89 -33.72
N SER A 263 -0.80 -30.50 -34.89
CA SER A 263 -0.72 -29.80 -36.18
C SER A 263 -1.72 -30.40 -37.15
N ILE A 264 -2.36 -29.53 -37.90
CA ILE A 264 -3.38 -29.82 -38.88
C ILE A 264 -2.92 -29.13 -40.15
N ALA A 265 -2.77 -29.87 -41.22
CA ALA A 265 -2.44 -29.37 -42.54
C ALA A 265 -3.55 -29.75 -43.50
N GLY A 266 -4.12 -28.75 -44.17
CA GLY A 266 -5.06 -28.95 -45.27
C GLY A 266 -4.32 -29.23 -46.59
N ASP A 267 -5.05 -29.66 -47.60
CA ASP A 267 -4.57 -29.85 -48.97
C ASP A 267 -4.10 -28.55 -49.65
N ASP A 268 -4.64 -27.41 -49.20
CA ASP A 268 -4.36 -26.06 -49.67
C ASP A 268 -3.01 -25.49 -49.19
N GLY A 269 -2.27 -26.24 -48.38
CA GLY A 269 -0.97 -25.84 -47.83
C GLY A 269 -1.06 -24.94 -46.60
N LYS A 270 -2.27 -24.66 -46.09
CA LYS A 270 -2.46 -23.96 -44.81
C LYS A 270 -2.25 -24.93 -43.67
N THR A 271 -1.57 -24.48 -42.62
CA THR A 271 -1.32 -25.31 -41.44
C THR A 271 -1.73 -24.59 -40.17
N ALA A 272 -2.53 -25.24 -39.33
CA ALA A 272 -2.78 -24.81 -37.96
C ALA A 272 -2.02 -25.72 -37.00
N SER A 273 -1.52 -25.17 -35.91
CA SER A 273 -0.91 -25.93 -34.83
C SER A 273 -1.32 -25.35 -33.49
N PHE A 274 -1.35 -26.19 -32.46
CA PHE A 274 -1.59 -25.74 -31.10
C PHE A 274 -0.87 -26.63 -30.11
N THR A 275 -0.51 -26.05 -28.98
CA THR A 275 0.21 -26.71 -27.89
C THR A 275 -0.70 -26.78 -26.68
N GLU A 276 -0.86 -27.98 -26.14
CA GLU A 276 -1.56 -28.24 -24.89
C GLU A 276 -0.56 -28.60 -23.79
N ASP A 277 -0.84 -28.17 -22.56
CA ASP A 277 -0.11 -28.60 -21.36
C ASP A 277 -0.55 -30.00 -20.88
N GLU A 278 0.05 -30.47 -19.77
CA GLU A 278 -0.25 -31.76 -19.15
C GLU A 278 -1.75 -31.92 -18.78
N HIS A 279 -2.46 -30.82 -18.56
CA HIS A 279 -3.88 -30.80 -18.18
C HIS A 279 -4.82 -30.64 -19.39
N GLY A 280 -4.28 -30.63 -20.61
CA GLY A 280 -5.06 -30.41 -21.84
C GLY A 280 -5.47 -28.95 -22.04
N LYS A 281 -4.83 -28.01 -21.34
CA LYS A 281 -5.07 -26.59 -21.54
C LYS A 281 -4.13 -26.05 -22.61
N THR A 282 -4.68 -25.36 -23.58
CA THR A 282 -3.92 -24.75 -24.67
C THR A 282 -3.05 -23.62 -24.16
N THR A 283 -1.74 -23.72 -24.40
CA THR A 283 -0.75 -22.71 -24.04
C THR A 283 -0.32 -21.86 -25.23
N GLY A 284 -0.52 -22.37 -26.45
CA GLY A 284 -0.32 -21.60 -27.66
C GLY A 284 -1.02 -22.20 -28.87
N ALA A 285 -1.26 -21.37 -29.88
CA ALA A 285 -1.85 -21.74 -31.16
C ALA A 285 -1.22 -20.91 -32.27
N ALA A 286 -0.88 -21.52 -33.40
CA ALA A 286 -0.34 -20.85 -34.56
C ALA A 286 -1.04 -21.29 -35.84
N VAL A 287 -1.24 -20.38 -36.77
CA VAL A 287 -1.79 -20.63 -38.10
C VAL A 287 -0.82 -20.06 -39.12
N HIS A 288 -0.52 -20.83 -40.16
CA HIS A 288 0.33 -20.45 -41.27
C HIS A 288 -0.43 -20.58 -42.58
N ASP A 289 -0.33 -19.55 -43.41
CA ASP A 289 -0.84 -19.49 -44.79
C ASP A 289 0.27 -18.88 -45.67
N GLY A 290 1.05 -19.74 -46.32
CA GLY A 290 2.21 -19.34 -47.11
C GLY A 290 3.24 -18.52 -46.30
N PRO A 291 3.57 -17.27 -46.69
CA PRO A 291 4.50 -16.40 -45.96
C PRO A 291 3.86 -15.66 -44.78
N ALA A 292 2.55 -15.82 -44.55
CA ALA A 292 1.84 -15.20 -43.45
C ALA A 292 1.63 -16.20 -42.31
N SER A 293 1.82 -15.74 -41.07
CA SER A 293 1.54 -16.55 -39.89
C SER A 293 1.01 -15.72 -38.74
N VAL A 294 0.11 -16.33 -37.97
CA VAL A 294 -0.41 -15.76 -36.73
C VAL A 294 -0.12 -16.77 -35.63
N ALA A 295 0.69 -16.41 -34.64
CA ALA A 295 0.98 -17.22 -33.48
C ALA A 295 0.54 -16.52 -32.21
N ILE A 296 -0.12 -17.25 -31.33
CA ILE A 296 -0.53 -16.83 -30.00
C ILE A 296 0.20 -17.74 -29.02
N GLU A 297 1.10 -17.19 -28.21
CA GLU A 297 1.84 -17.96 -27.21
C GLU A 297 2.05 -17.11 -25.97
N ASN A 298 1.78 -17.67 -24.78
CA ASN A 298 2.04 -17.02 -23.50
C ASN A 298 1.46 -15.59 -23.37
N GLY A 299 0.29 -15.34 -23.97
CA GLY A 299 -0.37 -14.02 -23.96
C GLY A 299 0.21 -12.99 -24.94
N GLN A 300 1.10 -13.41 -25.83
CA GLN A 300 1.64 -12.63 -26.92
C GLN A 300 1.00 -13.07 -28.23
N ILE A 301 0.73 -12.12 -29.12
CA ILE A 301 0.22 -12.38 -30.47
C ILE A 301 1.27 -11.88 -31.45
N ALA A 302 1.89 -12.78 -32.20
CA ALA A 302 2.78 -12.48 -33.30
C ALA A 302 2.02 -12.66 -34.62
N ILE A 303 2.02 -11.63 -35.46
CA ILE A 303 1.47 -11.65 -36.82
C ILE A 303 2.62 -11.33 -37.75
N ASP A 304 3.05 -12.35 -38.49
CA ASP A 304 4.10 -12.24 -39.50
C ASP A 304 3.47 -12.32 -40.89
N THR A 305 4.01 -11.55 -41.82
CA THR A 305 3.63 -11.52 -43.23
C THR A 305 4.92 -11.33 -44.03
N ALA A 306 4.90 -11.58 -45.34
CA ALA A 306 6.08 -11.54 -46.20
C ALA A 306 7.05 -10.35 -45.95
N ASN A 307 6.53 -9.17 -45.61
CA ASN A 307 7.32 -7.96 -45.37
C ASN A 307 7.05 -7.27 -44.02
N GLN A 308 6.26 -7.85 -43.11
CA GLN A 308 5.84 -7.18 -41.87
C GLN A 308 5.80 -8.15 -40.70
N HIS A 309 6.28 -7.69 -39.54
CA HIS A 309 6.25 -8.42 -38.28
C HIS A 309 5.56 -7.53 -37.24
N VAL A 310 4.41 -7.97 -36.73
CA VAL A 310 3.64 -7.24 -35.72
C VAL A 310 3.58 -8.11 -34.46
N HIS A 311 4.12 -7.59 -33.37
CA HIS A 311 4.12 -8.27 -32.07
C HIS A 311 3.25 -7.50 -31.09
N ILE A 312 2.11 -8.08 -30.70
CA ILE A 312 1.19 -7.52 -29.72
C ILE A 312 1.48 -8.22 -28.39
N VAL A 313 2.08 -7.48 -27.46
CA VAL A 313 2.24 -7.92 -26.08
C VAL A 313 1.03 -7.38 -25.30
N ALA A 314 0.19 -8.28 -24.79
CA ALA A 314 -0.74 -7.88 -23.74
C ALA A 314 0.11 -7.54 -22.50
N SER A 315 0.25 -6.26 -22.19
CA SER A 315 0.88 -5.83 -20.94
C SER A 315 0.21 -6.56 -19.78
N ASP A 316 0.99 -7.24 -18.94
CA ASP A 316 0.51 -8.02 -17.80
C ASP A 316 -0.31 -7.17 -16.82
N ILE A 317 -1.60 -7.00 -17.12
CA ILE A 317 -2.60 -6.50 -16.16
C ILE A 317 -2.80 -7.56 -15.05
N ASN A 318 -2.28 -8.78 -15.26
CA ASN A 318 -2.27 -9.86 -14.30
C ASN A 318 -1.30 -9.66 -13.12
N ALA A 319 -0.33 -8.74 -13.20
CA ALA A 319 0.44 -8.33 -12.03
C ALA A 319 -0.46 -7.70 -10.94
N LEU A 320 -1.66 -7.24 -11.30
CA LEU A 320 -2.69 -6.77 -10.38
C LEU A 320 -3.69 -7.87 -9.98
N SER A 321 -3.73 -9.01 -10.66
CA SER A 321 -4.71 -10.10 -10.46
C SER A 321 -4.21 -11.26 -9.60
N GLY A 322 -2.90 -11.30 -9.28
CA GLY A 322 -2.30 -12.30 -8.37
C GLY A 322 -2.81 -12.23 -6.91
N TYR A 323 -3.45 -11.13 -6.52
CA TYR A 323 -4.22 -11.07 -5.29
C TYR A 323 -5.61 -11.64 -5.55
N SER A 324 -5.68 -12.97 -5.41
CA SER A 324 -6.88 -13.82 -5.34
C SER A 324 -8.17 -13.05 -5.03
N SER A 325 -9.21 -13.33 -5.81
CA SER A 325 -10.60 -12.80 -5.71
C SER A 325 -11.20 -12.73 -4.30
N ARG A 326 -10.61 -13.42 -3.31
CA ARG A 326 -11.02 -13.42 -1.90
C ARG A 326 -10.40 -12.27 -1.09
N ALA A 327 -9.15 -11.87 -1.37
CA ALA A 327 -8.46 -10.82 -0.62
C ALA A 327 -9.03 -9.42 -0.96
N SER A 328 -9.32 -9.18 -2.23
CA SER A 328 -9.91 -7.92 -2.71
C SER A 328 -11.31 -7.67 -2.13
N LEU A 329 -12.10 -8.74 -1.93
CA LEU A 329 -13.42 -8.66 -1.30
C LEU A 329 -13.34 -8.34 0.20
N ALA A 330 -12.25 -8.73 0.87
CA ALA A 330 -12.05 -8.50 2.29
C ALA A 330 -11.47 -7.10 2.61
N MET A 331 -10.72 -6.47 1.69
CA MET A 331 -10.10 -5.16 1.93
C MET A 331 -11.10 -4.03 2.15
N LEU A 332 -12.23 -4.02 1.43
CA LEU A 332 -13.26 -2.99 1.57
C LEU A 332 -13.92 -2.97 2.96
N PRO A 333 -14.48 -4.08 3.49
CA PRO A 333 -15.05 -4.08 4.83
C PRO A 333 -14.01 -3.81 5.92
N ILE A 334 -12.75 -4.25 5.73
CA ILE A 334 -11.64 -3.96 6.65
C ILE A 334 -11.33 -2.46 6.69
N GLY A 335 -11.23 -1.81 5.52
CA GLY A 335 -11.02 -0.37 5.43
C GLY A 335 -12.19 0.44 6.01
N ILE A 336 -13.44 -0.01 5.81
CA ILE A 336 -14.62 0.66 6.37
C ILE A 336 -14.62 0.51 7.90
N ALA A 337 -14.35 -0.70 8.42
CA ALA A 337 -14.28 -0.94 9.85
C ALA A 337 -13.17 -0.11 10.52
N GLY A 338 -12.00 0.02 9.88
CA GLY A 338 -10.91 0.87 10.35
C GLY A 338 -11.30 2.35 10.42
N LEU A 339 -11.99 2.87 9.39
CA LEU A 339 -12.46 4.26 9.39
C LEU A 339 -13.49 4.49 10.49
N LEU A 340 -14.43 3.57 10.68
CA LEU A 340 -15.42 3.63 11.77
C LEU A 340 -14.75 3.61 13.14
N PHE A 341 -13.70 2.80 13.32
CA PHE A 341 -12.92 2.77 14.55
C PHE A 341 -12.18 4.10 14.81
N CYS A 342 -11.56 4.70 13.78
CA CYS A 342 -10.93 6.02 13.89
C CYS A 342 -11.93 7.12 14.23
N ILE A 343 -13.13 7.11 13.62
CA ILE A 343 -14.22 8.04 13.93
C ILE A 343 -14.68 7.86 15.38
N TRP A 344 -14.80 6.61 15.83
CA TRP A 344 -15.20 6.30 17.20
C TRP A 344 -14.19 6.81 18.24
N LEU A 345 -12.89 6.59 18.00
CA LEU A 345 -11.81 7.13 18.84
C LEU A 345 -11.85 8.67 18.91
N THR A 346 -12.02 9.34 17.77
CA THR A 346 -12.15 10.80 17.70
C THR A 346 -13.36 11.30 18.49
N ARG A 347 -14.46 10.54 18.47
CA ARG A 347 -15.67 10.90 19.22
C ARG A 347 -15.48 10.73 20.73
N ILE A 348 -14.72 9.73 21.16
CA ILE A 348 -14.36 9.52 22.57
C ILE A 348 -13.44 10.64 23.07
N THR A 349 -12.41 11.00 22.30
CA THR A 349 -11.50 12.09 22.68
C THR A 349 -12.24 13.41 22.80
N TRP A 350 -13.13 13.72 21.86
CA TRP A 350 -13.99 14.91 21.94
C TRP A 350 -14.88 14.90 23.18
N ARG A 351 -15.49 13.75 23.51
CA ARG A 351 -16.31 13.60 24.72
C ARG A 351 -15.51 13.74 26.02
N ALA A 352 -14.27 13.26 26.04
CA ALA A 352 -13.36 13.43 27.18
C ALA A 352 -12.97 14.90 27.34
N LEU A 353 -12.57 15.55 26.24
CA LEU A 353 -12.21 16.97 26.21
C LEU A 353 -13.39 17.86 26.65
N ALA A 354 -14.58 17.63 26.11
CA ALA A 354 -15.77 18.39 26.49
C ALA A 354 -16.17 18.19 27.97
N ARG A 355 -15.88 17.01 28.56
CA ARG A 355 -16.08 16.78 30.00
C ARG A 355 -15.04 17.52 30.83
N TYR A 356 -13.78 17.53 30.40
CA TYR A 356 -12.70 18.26 31.05
C TYR A 356 -12.97 19.78 31.05
N VAL A 357 -13.27 20.35 29.88
CA VAL A 357 -13.57 21.78 29.72
C VAL A 357 -14.77 22.19 30.59
N ARG A 358 -15.85 21.41 30.58
CA ARG A 358 -17.03 21.69 31.43
C ARG A 358 -16.70 21.67 32.92
N ARG A 359 -15.86 20.73 33.38
CA ARG A 359 -15.39 20.70 34.78
C ARG A 359 -14.58 21.94 35.13
N GLN A 360 -13.69 22.36 34.24
CA GLN A 360 -12.83 23.51 34.49
C GLN A 360 -13.62 24.82 34.52
N ILE A 361 -14.58 25.00 33.60
CA ILE A 361 -15.50 26.13 33.62
C ILE A 361 -16.33 26.13 34.91
N GLY A 362 -16.86 24.96 35.32
CA GLY A 362 -17.62 24.82 36.56
C GLY A 362 -16.82 25.21 37.81
N ALA A 363 -15.55 24.83 37.87
CA ALA A 363 -14.66 25.18 38.98
C ALA A 363 -14.37 26.69 39.03
N ILE A 364 -14.16 27.33 37.87
CA ILE A 364 -13.92 28.77 37.76
C ILE A 364 -15.20 29.57 38.08
N SER A 365 -16.36 29.13 37.62
CA SER A 365 -17.63 29.77 37.98
C SER A 365 -17.94 29.66 39.47
N ALA A 366 -17.55 28.55 40.11
CA ALA A 366 -17.74 28.33 41.54
C ALA A 366 -16.73 29.11 42.42
N SER A 367 -15.57 29.53 41.89
CA SER A 367 -14.68 30.48 42.58
C SER A 367 -15.19 31.91 42.43
N LEU A 368 -15.58 32.32 41.22
CA LEU A 368 -16.10 33.67 40.96
C LEU A 368 -17.41 33.96 41.71
N GLY A 369 -18.31 32.97 41.84
CA GLY A 369 -19.54 33.12 42.62
C GLY A 369 -19.30 33.26 44.13
N ARG A 370 -18.16 32.77 44.64
CA ARG A 370 -17.79 32.87 46.06
C ARG A 370 -17.27 34.26 46.40
N ASP A 371 -16.45 34.82 45.52
CA ASP A 371 -15.86 36.16 45.66
C ASP A 371 -16.89 37.28 45.47
N ALA A 372 -18.02 37.02 44.80
CA ALA A 372 -19.12 37.98 44.64
C ALA A 372 -20.10 38.01 45.84
N SER A 373 -19.97 37.05 46.76
CA SER A 373 -20.85 36.89 47.95
C SER A 373 -20.19 37.24 49.28
N ALA A 374 -18.91 37.60 49.25
CA ALA A 374 -18.12 38.13 50.37
C ALA A 374 -17.92 39.63 50.17
#